data_AF-A0A1Z8Y2G9-F1
#
_entry.id   AF-A0A1Z8Y2G9-F1
#
_cell.length_a   1.000
_cell.length_b   1.000
_cell.length_c   1.000
_cell.angle_alpha   90.00
_cell.angle_beta   90.00
_cell.angle_gamma   90.00
#
_symmetry.space_group_name_H-M   'P 1'
#
loop_
_entity.id
_entity.type
_entity.pdbx_description
1 polymer ?
#
loop_
_entity_poly.entity_id
_entity_poly.type
_entity_poly.pdbx_seq_one_letter_code
_entity_poly.pdbx_strand_id
1 'polypeptide(L)'
;MRTYYRTSIILFIILLTYNSYLKGNDQAIELGLTKVNFSSNLDGWTTVTESEQIRYGEWRNNNPINQVGWGGGWGNWGPTVVWENYKTVTSNEFERTSFNGEYGLVIQSIDPFVPSNATQYTPKQLGSYIVSPRIDLSRSGNDHLFFQYKRDRELKLEVWLSKNNESYLGIWEENPSRYINHINVSSLGNGFSQVRIDLQNLLIEMGKILINNDLEDSVISPENDELYIVFVAYDNANRRIGSLPNTIDIKSIWTPSYYGVDHNNEANIEPEIRLEPRTERVTVLGKIGETYELQKSLDLERWEVSHSFTLKTRSETYPLSYFQEDSKRTQFFRLKHKP
;
A
#
# COMPACT_ATOMS: atom_id res chain seq x y z
N MET A 1 14.83 -38.35 35.92
CA MET A 1 14.65 -38.41 34.45
C MET A 1 13.51 -37.55 33.90
N ARG A 2 12.36 -37.39 34.58
CA ARG A 2 11.24 -36.54 34.09
C ARG A 2 11.54 -35.02 34.04
N THR A 3 12.40 -34.50 34.92
CA THR A 3 12.72 -33.06 35.00
C THR A 3 13.64 -32.60 33.87
N TYR A 4 14.62 -33.43 33.49
CA TYR A 4 15.55 -33.16 32.38
C TYR A 4 14.85 -33.12 31.02
N TYR A 5 13.85 -33.99 30.80
CA TYR A 5 13.05 -33.95 29.56
C TYR A 5 12.21 -32.67 29.45
N ARG A 6 11.65 -32.17 30.55
CA ARG A 6 10.87 -30.92 30.55
C ARG A 6 11.75 -29.70 30.27
N THR A 7 12.93 -29.60 30.88
CA THR A 7 13.85 -28.49 30.63
C THR A 7 14.44 -28.53 29.22
N SER A 8 14.78 -29.70 28.69
CA SER A 8 15.28 -29.84 27.31
C SER A 8 14.22 -29.53 26.26
N ILE A 9 12.95 -29.89 26.47
CA ILE A 9 11.85 -29.54 25.56
C ILE A 9 11.58 -28.02 25.58
N ILE A 10 11.62 -27.39 26.77
CA ILE A 10 11.46 -25.92 26.89
C ILE A 10 12.60 -25.19 26.18
N LEU A 11 13.85 -25.63 26.37
CA LEU A 11 15.02 -25.09 25.67
C LEU A 11 14.93 -25.26 24.15
N PHE A 12 14.42 -26.40 23.67
CA PHE A 12 14.27 -26.64 22.23
C PHE A 12 13.16 -25.78 21.59
N ILE A 13 12.06 -25.55 22.30
CA ILE A 13 10.97 -24.65 21.87
C ILE A 13 11.45 -23.18 21.87
N ILE A 14 12.23 -22.76 22.87
CA ILE A 14 12.87 -21.44 22.90
C ILE A 14 13.85 -21.29 21.73
N LEU A 15 14.66 -22.33 21.43
CA LEU A 15 15.60 -22.28 20.30
C LEU A 15 14.89 -22.20 18.94
N LEU A 16 13.77 -22.90 18.76
CA LEU A 16 12.99 -22.88 17.51
C LEU A 16 12.26 -21.54 17.31
N THR A 17 11.70 -20.96 18.37
CA THR A 17 11.07 -19.63 18.32
C THR A 17 12.09 -18.51 18.12
N TYR A 18 13.28 -18.62 18.71
CA TYR A 18 14.38 -17.67 18.51
C TYR A 18 14.97 -17.75 17.09
N ASN A 19 15.14 -18.95 16.53
CA ASN A 19 15.61 -19.12 15.14
C ASN A 19 14.61 -18.64 14.09
N SER A 20 13.31 -18.69 14.38
CA SER A 20 12.26 -18.18 13.49
C SER A 20 12.20 -16.64 13.50
N TYR A 21 12.48 -16.04 14.67
CA TYR A 21 12.56 -14.59 14.85
C TYR A 21 13.77 -13.95 14.15
N LEU A 22 14.93 -14.63 14.17
CA LEU A 22 16.16 -14.16 13.54
C LEU A 22 16.07 -14.17 12.00
N LYS A 23 15.55 -15.25 11.40
CA LYS A 23 15.52 -15.42 9.93
C LYS A 23 14.82 -14.29 9.16
N GLY A 24 13.79 -13.68 9.73
CA GLY A 24 13.00 -12.66 9.03
C GLY A 24 13.69 -11.31 8.95
N ASN A 25 14.26 -10.85 10.06
CA ASN A 25 14.98 -9.59 10.14
C ASN A 25 16.36 -9.69 9.45
N ASP A 26 17.04 -10.83 9.58
CA ASP A 26 18.32 -11.07 8.92
C ASP A 26 18.19 -11.00 7.39
N GLN A 27 17.08 -11.50 6.82
CA GLN A 27 16.78 -11.38 5.39
C GLN A 27 16.55 -9.93 4.94
N ALA A 28 15.85 -9.13 5.73
CA ALA A 28 15.63 -7.72 5.40
C ALA A 28 16.97 -6.95 5.38
N ILE A 29 17.87 -7.27 6.32
CA ILE A 29 19.22 -6.68 6.38
C ILE A 29 20.07 -7.13 5.18
N GLU A 30 20.04 -8.42 4.82
CA GLU A 30 20.74 -8.94 3.63
C GLU A 30 20.30 -8.26 2.33
N LEU A 31 19.03 -7.83 2.27
CA LEU A 31 18.46 -7.09 1.14
C LEU A 31 18.71 -5.58 1.21
N GLY A 32 19.47 -5.10 2.21
CA GLY A 32 19.82 -3.69 2.36
C GLY A 32 18.66 -2.80 2.81
N LEU A 33 17.60 -3.37 3.37
CA LEU A 33 16.44 -2.61 3.82
C LEU A 33 16.70 -1.91 5.15
N THR A 34 16.05 -0.77 5.33
CA THR A 34 16.10 -0.01 6.59
C THR A 34 14.85 -0.30 7.41
N LYS A 35 15.03 -0.64 8.69
CA LYS A 35 13.92 -0.76 9.64
C LYS A 35 13.37 0.63 9.96
N VAL A 36 12.06 0.81 9.77
CA VAL A 36 11.37 2.05 10.14
C VAL A 36 11.47 2.26 11.65
N ASN A 37 11.89 3.47 12.07
CA ASN A 37 12.07 3.80 13.47
C ASN A 37 10.83 4.44 14.11
N PHE A 38 9.96 3.64 14.73
CA PHE A 38 8.76 4.12 15.40
C PHE A 38 8.98 4.79 16.77
N SER A 39 10.22 5.07 17.20
CA SER A 39 10.51 5.57 18.56
C SER A 39 10.06 7.00 18.84
N SER A 40 9.98 7.88 17.84
CA SER A 40 9.64 9.29 18.03
C SER A 40 8.61 9.79 17.02
N ASN A 41 9.04 10.45 15.95
CA ASN A 41 8.22 11.04 14.88
C ASN A 41 7.76 10.01 13.83
N LEU A 42 7.61 8.75 14.22
CA LEU A 42 7.34 7.62 13.32
C LEU A 42 8.26 7.58 12.09
N ASP A 43 9.48 8.11 12.20
CA ASP A 43 10.43 8.18 11.09
C ASP A 43 9.90 8.95 9.87
N GLY A 44 9.04 9.95 10.12
CA GLY A 44 8.39 10.76 9.09
C GLY A 44 7.13 10.14 8.49
N TRP A 45 6.72 8.94 8.92
CA TRP A 45 5.43 8.37 8.54
C TRP A 45 4.28 9.17 9.16
N THR A 46 3.19 9.31 8.42
CA THR A 46 2.04 10.11 8.84
C THR A 46 0.78 9.25 8.93
N THR A 47 -0.01 9.48 9.96
CA THR A 47 -1.30 8.81 10.15
C THR A 47 -2.42 9.67 9.57
N VAL A 48 -3.39 9.03 8.94
CA VAL A 48 -4.57 9.70 8.37
C VAL A 48 -5.82 8.91 8.73
N THR A 49 -6.90 9.62 9.06
CA THR A 49 -8.20 9.05 9.37
C THR A 49 -9.24 9.44 8.32
N GLU A 50 -10.30 8.66 8.25
CA GLU A 50 -11.45 8.89 7.39
C GLU A 50 -12.68 9.13 8.27
N SER A 51 -13.58 10.01 7.83
CA SER A 51 -14.83 10.29 8.55
C SER A 51 -16.03 10.16 7.63
N GLU A 52 -17.05 9.45 8.10
CA GLU A 52 -18.31 9.27 7.36
C GLU A 52 -19.51 9.45 8.27
N GLN A 53 -20.63 9.86 7.68
CA GLN A 53 -21.91 9.89 8.39
C GLN A 53 -22.62 8.54 8.25
N ILE A 54 -22.82 7.87 9.39
CA ILE A 54 -23.47 6.55 9.45
C ILE A 54 -24.92 6.70 9.86
N ARG A 55 -25.83 6.25 8.99
CA ARG A 55 -27.26 6.13 9.28
C ARG A 55 -27.57 4.78 9.92
N TYR A 56 -28.31 4.80 11.03
CA TYR A 56 -28.77 3.59 11.73
C TYR A 56 -30.16 3.79 12.31
N GLY A 57 -30.90 2.69 12.52
CA GLY A 57 -32.29 2.78 12.96
C GLY A 57 -32.97 1.43 13.12
N GLU A 58 -34.27 1.49 13.42
CA GLU A 58 -35.17 0.35 13.30
C GLU A 58 -36.03 0.55 12.05
N TRP A 59 -35.84 -0.30 11.05
CA TRP A 59 -36.74 -0.36 9.90
C TRP A 59 -37.47 -1.69 9.91
N ARG A 60 -38.79 -1.64 9.78
CA ARG A 60 -39.66 -2.82 9.74
C ARG A 60 -40.00 -3.13 8.30
N ASN A 61 -39.70 -4.36 7.88
CA ASN A 61 -40.27 -4.87 6.65
C ASN A 61 -41.76 -5.09 6.88
N ASN A 62 -42.59 -4.42 6.09
CA ASN A 62 -44.02 -4.72 6.04
C ASN A 62 -44.18 -6.05 5.30
N ASN A 63 -43.97 -7.18 5.99
CA ASN A 63 -44.35 -8.47 5.46
C ASN A 63 -45.85 -8.67 5.75
N PRO A 64 -46.71 -8.85 4.73
CA PRO A 64 -48.13 -9.05 4.97
C PRO A 64 -48.33 -10.47 5.50
N ILE A 65 -48.34 -10.63 6.82
CA ILE A 65 -48.96 -11.79 7.44
C ILE A 65 -50.47 -11.51 7.37
N ASN A 66 -51.13 -12.11 6.37
CA ASN A 66 -52.59 -12.18 6.14
C ASN A 66 -53.28 -11.03 5.36
N GLN A 67 -52.92 -10.77 4.09
CA GLN A 67 -53.87 -10.12 3.15
C GLN A 67 -54.14 -11.01 1.94
N VAL A 68 -55.19 -11.84 2.04
CA VAL A 68 -55.94 -12.34 0.90
C VAL A 68 -57.15 -11.42 0.77
N GLY A 69 -57.08 -10.44 -0.12
CA GLY A 69 -58.16 -9.45 -0.28
C GLY A 69 -57.94 -8.59 -1.51
N TRP A 70 -58.67 -8.91 -2.57
CA TRP A 70 -58.64 -8.27 -3.87
C TRP A 70 -59.03 -6.79 -3.77
N GLY A 71 -58.17 -5.88 -4.24
CA GLY A 71 -58.50 -4.46 -4.36
C GLY A 71 -57.26 -3.62 -4.59
N GLY A 72 -57.12 -3.08 -5.81
CA GLY A 72 -55.94 -2.37 -6.28
C GLY A 72 -55.53 -1.20 -5.37
N GLY A 73 -54.33 -1.31 -4.83
CA GLY A 73 -53.59 -0.21 -4.24
C GLY A 73 -52.12 -0.53 -4.39
N TRP A 74 -51.39 0.23 -5.20
CA TRP A 74 -49.94 0.18 -5.26
C TRP A 74 -49.40 0.77 -3.96
N GLY A 75 -49.49 -0.02 -2.87
CA GLY A 75 -49.00 0.37 -1.55
C GLY A 75 -47.49 0.54 -1.54
N ASN A 76 -46.97 1.40 -0.67
CA ASN A 76 -45.56 1.69 -0.58
C ASN A 76 -44.78 0.45 -0.11
N TRP A 77 -44.20 -0.29 -1.06
CA TRP A 77 -43.46 -1.55 -0.85
C TRP A 77 -42.04 -1.32 -0.31
N GLY A 78 -41.89 -0.41 0.66
CA GLY A 78 -40.62 -0.07 1.30
C GLY A 78 -40.62 -0.41 2.79
N PRO A 79 -39.45 -0.57 3.42
CA PRO A 79 -39.36 -0.73 4.87
C PRO A 79 -39.93 0.51 5.56
N THR A 80 -40.78 0.31 6.57
CA THR A 80 -41.30 1.40 7.42
C THR A 80 -40.23 1.78 8.43
N VAL A 81 -39.76 3.03 8.40
CA VAL A 81 -38.83 3.56 9.41
C VAL A 81 -39.59 3.78 10.71
N VAL A 82 -39.21 3.08 11.79
CA VAL A 82 -39.78 3.27 13.14
C VAL A 82 -39.08 4.44 13.81
N TRP A 83 -37.75 4.44 13.74
CA TRP A 83 -36.89 5.55 14.12
C TRP A 83 -35.58 5.45 13.35
N GLU A 84 -34.91 6.57 13.18
CA GLU A 84 -33.58 6.64 12.58
C GLU A 84 -32.74 7.72 13.26
N ASN A 85 -31.43 7.55 13.16
CA ASN A 85 -30.45 8.50 13.66
C ASN A 85 -29.19 8.45 12.79
N TYR A 86 -28.34 9.46 12.95
CA TYR A 86 -27.12 9.65 12.20
C TYR A 86 -25.98 9.97 13.16
N LYS A 87 -24.82 9.36 12.96
CA LYS A 87 -23.60 9.69 13.70
C LYS A 87 -22.45 9.87 12.71
N THR A 88 -21.72 10.98 12.81
CA THR A 88 -20.42 11.10 12.16
C THR A 88 -19.42 10.24 12.94
N VAL A 89 -18.81 9.30 12.23
CA VAL A 89 -17.85 8.34 12.78
C VAL A 89 -16.53 8.58 12.08
N THR A 90 -15.47 8.69 12.89
CA THR A 90 -14.10 8.83 12.42
C THR A 90 -13.35 7.54 12.73
N SER A 91 -12.56 7.05 11.78
CA SER A 91 -11.67 5.91 12.01
C SER A 91 -10.57 6.27 13.01
N ASN A 92 -10.02 5.29 13.71
CA ASN A 92 -8.97 5.54 14.70
C ASN A 92 -7.61 5.70 14.02
N GLU A 93 -6.68 6.41 14.66
CA GLU A 93 -5.30 6.53 14.17
C GLU A 93 -4.47 5.28 14.51
N PHE A 94 -3.40 5.05 13.75
CA PHE A 94 -2.34 4.16 14.19
C PHE A 94 -1.58 4.81 15.34
N GLU A 95 -1.50 4.14 16.47
CA GLU A 95 -0.81 4.62 17.66
C GLU A 95 0.49 3.86 17.88
N ARG A 96 1.51 4.57 18.33
CA ARG A 96 2.77 3.95 18.74
C ARG A 96 2.55 3.06 19.96
N THR A 97 3.06 1.84 19.90
CA THR A 97 3.07 0.89 21.03
C THR A 97 4.44 0.25 21.20
N SER A 98 4.62 -0.51 22.29
CA SER A 98 5.86 -1.24 22.55
C SER A 98 5.60 -2.75 22.54
N PHE A 99 6.39 -3.48 21.74
CA PHE A 99 6.42 -4.92 21.68
C PHE A 99 7.77 -5.42 22.20
N ASN A 100 7.81 -5.93 23.43
CA ASN A 100 9.01 -6.47 24.07
C ASN A 100 10.22 -5.50 24.06
N GLY A 101 9.97 -4.20 24.27
CA GLY A 101 11.00 -3.17 24.30
C GLY A 101 11.35 -2.55 22.93
N GLU A 102 10.79 -3.06 21.83
CA GLU A 102 10.83 -2.41 20.52
C GLU A 102 9.56 -1.61 20.27
N TYR A 103 9.66 -0.49 19.55
CA TYR A 103 8.49 0.29 19.15
C TYR A 103 7.86 -0.27 17.89
N GLY A 104 6.53 -0.34 17.87
CA GLY A 104 5.71 -0.67 16.71
C GLY A 104 4.44 0.18 16.71
N LEU A 105 3.44 -0.27 15.95
CA LEU A 105 2.16 0.40 15.83
C LEU A 105 1.02 -0.53 16.26
N VAL A 106 -0.04 0.06 16.78
CA VAL A 106 -1.32 -0.60 17.02
C VAL A 106 -2.42 0.27 16.47
N ILE A 107 -3.45 -0.34 15.92
CA ILE A 107 -4.71 0.34 15.67
C ILE A 107 -5.83 -0.47 16.31
N GLN A 108 -6.76 0.25 16.93
CA GLN A 108 -7.98 -0.32 17.49
C GLN A 108 -9.16 -0.02 16.58
N SER A 109 -10.11 -0.94 16.52
CA SER A 109 -11.40 -0.72 15.88
C SER A 109 -12.15 0.47 16.48
N ILE A 110 -12.98 1.10 15.67
CA ILE A 110 -13.88 2.20 16.03
C ILE A 110 -14.71 1.84 17.28
N ASP A 111 -14.92 2.83 18.14
CA ASP A 111 -15.76 2.64 19.32
C ASP A 111 -17.19 2.27 18.95
N PRO A 112 -17.76 1.21 19.55
CA PRO A 112 -19.11 0.79 19.24
C PRO A 112 -20.12 1.86 19.67
N PHE A 113 -21.05 2.19 18.78
CA PHE A 113 -22.04 3.24 19.01
C PHE A 113 -23.45 2.88 18.56
N VAL A 114 -23.61 1.84 17.75
CA VAL A 114 -24.93 1.41 17.27
C VAL A 114 -25.66 0.72 18.44
N PRO A 115 -26.81 1.24 18.90
CA PRO A 115 -27.52 0.66 20.03
C PRO A 115 -28.11 -0.71 19.66
N SER A 116 -28.36 -1.54 20.68
CA SER A 116 -28.83 -2.91 20.49
C SER A 116 -30.22 -3.00 19.83
N ASN A 117 -31.05 -1.97 19.98
CA ASN A 117 -32.38 -1.88 19.37
C ASN A 117 -32.36 -1.43 17.89
N ALA A 118 -31.21 -1.05 17.34
CA ALA A 118 -31.10 -0.78 15.90
C ALA A 118 -31.13 -2.11 15.11
N THR A 119 -32.11 -2.28 14.23
CA THR A 119 -32.22 -3.46 13.36
C THR A 119 -31.50 -3.28 12.03
N GLN A 120 -31.22 -2.03 11.64
CA GLN A 120 -30.66 -1.67 10.34
C GLN A 120 -29.62 -0.55 10.46
N TYR A 121 -28.69 -0.52 9.51
CA TYR A 121 -27.69 0.52 9.37
C TYR A 121 -27.18 0.53 7.92
N THR A 122 -26.58 1.65 7.51
CA THR A 122 -25.86 1.72 6.23
C THR A 122 -24.46 1.14 6.42
N PRO A 123 -24.12 -0.01 5.82
CA PRO A 123 -22.78 -0.57 5.94
C PRO A 123 -21.79 0.36 5.25
N LYS A 124 -20.75 0.76 5.99
CA LYS A 124 -19.62 1.54 5.50
C LYS A 124 -18.35 0.97 6.11
N GLN A 125 -17.34 0.85 5.27
CA GLN A 125 -15.99 0.49 5.67
C GLN A 125 -15.20 1.79 5.72
N LEU A 126 -14.52 2.06 6.83
CA LEU A 126 -13.69 3.25 7.02
C LEU A 126 -12.23 2.85 7.09
N GLY A 127 -11.38 3.56 6.34
CA GLY A 127 -9.95 3.37 6.32
C GLY A 127 -9.23 4.19 7.38
N SER A 128 -8.21 3.58 7.98
CA SER A 128 -7.17 4.26 8.73
C SER A 128 -5.85 4.01 8.04
N TYR A 129 -5.06 5.05 7.84
CA TYR A 129 -3.88 5.00 6.98
C TYR A 129 -2.63 5.33 7.78
N ILE A 130 -1.53 4.66 7.45
CA ILE A 130 -0.20 5.17 7.74
C ILE A 130 0.61 5.23 6.44
N VAL A 131 1.07 6.43 6.11
CA VAL A 131 1.69 6.80 4.83
C VAL A 131 3.17 7.10 5.07
N SER A 132 4.04 6.47 4.29
CA SER A 132 5.49 6.66 4.39
C SER A 132 5.94 8.06 3.93
N PRO A 133 7.15 8.50 4.29
CA PRO A 133 7.90 9.44 3.45
C PRO A 133 8.09 8.88 2.04
N ARG A 134 8.56 9.71 1.11
CA ARG A 134 8.93 9.21 -0.22
C ARG A 134 10.05 8.17 -0.12
N ILE A 135 9.81 6.99 -0.67
CA ILE A 135 10.77 5.91 -0.83
C ILE A 135 11.48 6.09 -2.17
N ASP A 136 12.79 5.94 -2.18
CA ASP A 136 13.63 6.04 -3.37
C ASP A 136 14.02 4.64 -3.86
N LEU A 137 13.46 4.25 -5.01
CA LEU A 137 13.75 2.94 -5.62
C LEU A 137 15.00 2.96 -6.53
N SER A 138 15.56 4.15 -6.80
CA SER A 138 16.67 4.28 -7.74
C SER A 138 18.01 3.74 -7.23
N ARG A 139 18.07 3.38 -5.95
CA ARG A 139 19.29 2.96 -5.24
C ARG A 139 19.61 1.48 -5.38
N SER A 140 18.61 0.64 -5.68
CA SER A 140 18.75 -0.81 -5.66
C SER A 140 17.87 -1.45 -6.72
N GLY A 141 18.45 -2.28 -7.59
CA GLY A 141 17.68 -3.07 -8.56
C GLY A 141 17.01 -4.32 -7.96
N ASN A 142 16.87 -4.39 -6.63
CA ASN A 142 16.35 -5.55 -5.90
C ASN A 142 15.51 -5.13 -4.68
N ASP A 143 14.62 -4.16 -4.87
CA ASP A 143 13.84 -3.61 -3.78
C ASP A 143 12.76 -4.56 -3.25
N HIS A 144 12.58 -4.48 -1.94
CA HIS A 144 11.65 -5.32 -1.20
C HIS A 144 10.95 -4.53 -0.08
N LEU A 145 9.76 -4.98 0.29
CA LEU A 145 9.03 -4.53 1.48
C LEU A 145 8.86 -5.71 2.43
N PHE A 146 9.21 -5.51 3.69
CA PHE A 146 8.91 -6.47 4.75
C PHE A 146 8.09 -5.81 5.83
N PHE A 147 7.11 -6.52 6.35
CA PHE A 147 6.42 -6.10 7.56
C PHE A 147 5.95 -7.29 8.38
N GLN A 148 5.83 -7.07 9.68
CA GLN A 148 5.36 -8.06 10.63
C GLN A 148 4.09 -7.54 11.29
N TYR A 149 3.01 -8.29 11.19
CA TYR A 149 1.73 -7.89 11.74
C TYR A 149 1.03 -9.04 12.47
N LYS A 150 0.17 -8.69 13.42
CA LYS A 150 -0.77 -9.59 14.09
C LYS A 150 -2.14 -8.94 14.06
N ARG A 151 -3.18 -9.75 13.95
CA ARG A 151 -4.55 -9.29 13.91
C ARG A 151 -5.45 -10.19 14.72
N ASP A 152 -6.42 -9.58 15.40
CA ASP A 152 -7.34 -10.34 16.22
C ASP A 152 -8.52 -10.92 15.42
N ARG A 153 -9.43 -10.17 14.75
CA ARG A 153 -10.55 -10.78 13.98
C ARG A 153 -11.21 -10.00 12.84
N GLU A 154 -11.57 -8.73 13.00
CA GLU A 154 -12.50 -8.06 12.06
C GLU A 154 -11.91 -6.89 11.26
N LEU A 155 -10.82 -6.30 11.73
CA LEU A 155 -10.09 -5.33 10.92
C LEU A 155 -9.50 -6.03 9.69
N LYS A 156 -9.24 -5.32 8.61
CA LYS A 156 -8.49 -5.84 7.46
C LYS A 156 -7.28 -4.98 7.24
N LEU A 157 -6.11 -5.59 7.04
CA LEU A 157 -4.91 -4.87 6.63
C LEU A 157 -4.68 -5.00 5.12
N GLU A 158 -4.38 -3.89 4.49
CA GLU A 158 -3.94 -3.82 3.09
C GLU A 158 -2.66 -2.97 2.97
N VAL A 159 -1.91 -3.18 1.90
CA VAL A 159 -0.76 -2.35 1.53
C VAL A 159 -0.93 -1.85 0.11
N TRP A 160 -0.84 -0.53 -0.05
CA TRP A 160 -0.99 0.18 -1.30
C TRP A 160 0.29 0.96 -1.61
N LEU A 161 0.48 1.28 -2.89
CA LEU A 161 1.53 2.17 -3.37
C LEU A 161 0.91 3.41 -3.99
N SER A 162 1.60 4.54 -3.90
CA SER A 162 1.21 5.76 -4.62
C SER A 162 2.43 6.49 -5.17
N LYS A 163 2.34 7.00 -6.40
CA LYS A 163 3.41 7.82 -6.99
C LYS A 163 3.42 9.25 -6.43
N ASN A 164 2.24 9.80 -6.14
CA ASN A 164 2.04 11.21 -5.81
C ASN A 164 1.26 11.45 -4.51
N ASN A 165 0.88 10.39 -3.80
CA ASN A 165 -0.02 10.41 -2.65
C ASN A 165 -1.43 10.92 -2.97
N GLU A 166 -1.90 10.73 -4.21
CA GLU A 166 -3.26 11.07 -4.66
C GLU A 166 -3.98 9.83 -5.22
N SER A 167 -3.25 9.01 -5.97
CA SER A 167 -3.76 7.76 -6.55
C SER A 167 -3.08 6.55 -5.92
N TYR A 168 -3.86 5.57 -5.45
CA TYR A 168 -3.35 4.40 -4.74
C TYR A 168 -3.59 3.10 -5.52
N LEU A 169 -2.57 2.25 -5.54
CA LEU A 169 -2.59 0.93 -6.17
C LEU A 169 -2.38 -0.14 -5.11
N GLY A 170 -3.41 -0.97 -4.87
CA GLY A 170 -3.32 -2.08 -3.93
C GLY A 170 -2.36 -3.18 -4.42
N ILE A 171 -1.32 -3.46 -3.63
CA ILE A 171 -0.30 -4.47 -3.95
C ILE A 171 -0.41 -5.71 -3.06
N TRP A 172 -1.05 -5.58 -1.90
CA TRP A 172 -1.24 -6.68 -0.97
C TRP A 172 -2.52 -6.48 -0.15
N GLU A 173 -3.24 -7.57 0.04
CA GLU A 173 -4.36 -7.71 0.96
C GLU A 173 -4.22 -9.06 1.68
N GLU A 174 -4.95 -9.24 2.78
CA GLU A 174 -4.99 -10.54 3.46
C GLU A 174 -5.57 -11.64 2.54
N ASN A 175 -4.78 -12.70 2.31
CA ASN A 175 -5.03 -13.76 1.32
C ASN A 175 -4.97 -13.23 -0.13
N PRO A 176 -3.80 -12.73 -0.55
CA PRO A 176 -3.67 -12.04 -1.82
C PRO A 176 -3.95 -13.01 -2.97
N SER A 177 -4.94 -12.69 -3.79
CA SER A 177 -5.15 -13.36 -5.09
C SER A 177 -4.26 -12.74 -6.17
N ARG A 178 -3.97 -11.45 -6.03
CA ARG A 178 -3.17 -10.64 -6.96
C ARG A 178 -1.70 -10.67 -6.55
N TYR A 179 -0.79 -10.76 -7.53
CA TYR A 179 0.67 -10.73 -7.33
C TYR A 179 1.23 -11.79 -6.37
N ILE A 180 0.50 -12.90 -6.15
CA ILE A 180 0.86 -13.94 -5.18
C ILE A 180 2.27 -14.51 -5.40
N ASN A 181 2.75 -14.51 -6.65
CA ASN A 181 4.09 -14.98 -7.01
C ASN A 181 5.23 -14.11 -6.45
N HIS A 182 4.93 -12.86 -6.05
CA HIS A 182 5.89 -11.90 -5.51
C HIS A 182 5.75 -11.72 -3.99
N ILE A 183 4.84 -12.48 -3.37
CA ILE A 183 4.48 -12.32 -1.96
C ILE A 183 4.78 -13.62 -1.22
N ASN A 184 5.55 -13.52 -0.14
CA ASN A 184 5.75 -14.62 0.80
C ASN A 184 5.18 -14.24 2.16
N VAL A 185 4.31 -15.10 2.69
CA VAL A 185 3.75 -14.94 4.05
C VAL A 185 4.23 -16.11 4.91
N SER A 186 4.80 -15.80 6.07
CA SER A 186 5.29 -16.80 7.02
C SER A 186 4.84 -16.49 8.44
N SER A 187 4.64 -17.52 9.27
CA SER A 187 4.28 -17.34 10.68
C SER A 187 5.54 -17.19 11.55
N LEU A 188 5.57 -16.19 12.43
CA LEU A 188 6.71 -15.88 13.30
C LEU A 188 6.52 -16.32 14.77
N GLY A 189 5.36 -16.90 15.11
CA GLY A 189 4.97 -17.21 16.48
C GLY A 189 4.27 -16.04 17.19
N ASN A 190 3.67 -16.32 18.37
CA ASN A 190 2.87 -15.37 19.16
C ASN A 190 1.72 -14.68 18.37
N GLY A 191 1.25 -15.31 17.29
CA GLY A 191 0.20 -14.78 16.41
C GLY A 191 0.69 -13.79 15.36
N PHE A 192 1.98 -13.48 15.29
CA PHE A 192 2.53 -12.62 14.23
C PHE A 192 2.77 -13.39 12.93
N SER A 193 2.50 -12.71 11.82
CA SER A 193 2.88 -13.11 10.47
C SER A 193 3.88 -12.10 9.91
N GLN A 194 4.83 -12.59 9.14
CA GLN A 194 5.71 -11.78 8.32
C GLN A 194 5.25 -11.84 6.87
N VAL A 195 5.18 -10.67 6.25
CA VAL A 195 4.96 -10.53 4.81
C VAL A 195 6.25 -9.99 4.20
N ARG A 196 6.71 -10.64 3.14
CA ARG A 196 7.76 -10.18 2.25
C ARG A 196 7.16 -9.96 0.88
N ILE A 197 7.41 -8.79 0.30
CA ILE A 197 7.01 -8.44 -1.06
C ILE A 197 8.27 -8.11 -1.85
N ASP A 198 8.47 -8.82 -2.97
CA ASP A 198 9.47 -8.47 -3.99
C ASP A 198 8.92 -7.28 -4.79
N LEU A 199 9.23 -6.06 -4.31
CA LEU A 199 8.71 -4.83 -4.92
C LEU A 199 9.21 -4.69 -6.35
N GLN A 200 10.48 -5.03 -6.61
CA GLN A 200 11.08 -4.95 -7.94
C GLN A 200 10.23 -5.72 -8.97
N ASN A 201 10.05 -7.03 -8.76
CA ASN A 201 9.37 -7.87 -9.74
C ASN A 201 7.85 -7.63 -9.75
N LEU A 202 7.26 -7.28 -8.60
CA LEU A 202 5.85 -6.89 -8.52
C LEU A 202 5.57 -5.65 -9.36
N LEU A 203 6.40 -4.60 -9.25
CA LEU A 203 6.23 -3.35 -10.00
C LEU A 203 6.41 -3.56 -11.52
N ILE A 204 7.29 -4.49 -11.93
CA ILE A 204 7.42 -4.90 -13.34
C ILE A 204 6.12 -5.54 -13.84
N GLU A 205 5.56 -6.49 -13.09
CA GLU A 205 4.31 -7.17 -13.47
C GLU A 205 3.12 -6.22 -13.46
N MET A 206 2.92 -5.48 -12.36
CA MET A 206 1.87 -4.46 -12.23
C MET A 206 1.98 -3.44 -13.36
N GLY A 207 3.19 -3.03 -13.68
CA GLY A 207 3.49 -2.12 -14.75
C GLY A 207 3.00 -2.58 -16.13
N LYS A 208 3.24 -3.86 -16.46
CA LYS A 208 2.73 -4.46 -17.71
C LYS A 208 1.21 -4.51 -17.74
N ILE A 209 0.57 -4.82 -16.61
CA ILE A 209 -0.90 -4.84 -16.51
C ILE A 209 -1.47 -3.44 -16.76
N LEU A 210 -0.90 -2.40 -16.15
CA LEU A 210 -1.37 -1.03 -16.31
C LEU A 210 -1.26 -0.55 -17.77
N ILE A 211 -0.12 -0.82 -18.42
CA ILE A 211 0.09 -0.49 -19.83
C ILE A 211 -0.93 -1.19 -20.72
N ASN A 212 -1.18 -2.49 -20.50
CA ASN A 212 -2.18 -3.25 -21.27
C ASN A 212 -3.62 -2.76 -21.07
N ASN A 213 -3.87 -1.86 -20.12
CA ASN A 213 -5.18 -1.27 -19.84
C ASN A 213 -5.18 0.26 -20.08
N ASP A 214 -4.21 0.80 -20.83
CA ASP A 214 -4.10 2.22 -21.15
C ASP A 214 -4.01 3.13 -19.90
N LEU A 215 -3.35 2.63 -18.84
CA LEU A 215 -3.13 3.34 -17.56
C LEU A 215 -1.64 3.69 -17.35
N GLU A 216 -0.97 4.17 -18.39
CA GLU A 216 0.49 4.35 -18.36
C GLU A 216 0.94 5.42 -17.37
N ASP A 217 0.15 6.46 -17.13
CA ASP A 217 0.46 7.51 -16.16
C ASP A 217 0.49 7.01 -14.70
N SER A 218 -0.15 5.86 -14.43
CA SER A 218 -0.19 5.24 -13.09
C SER A 218 1.00 4.31 -12.81
N VAL A 219 1.90 4.17 -13.79
CA VAL A 219 3.07 3.31 -13.69
C VAL A 219 4.10 3.87 -12.71
N ILE A 220 4.65 2.95 -11.91
CA ILE A 220 5.81 3.19 -11.05
C ILE A 220 7.00 2.40 -11.62
N SER A 221 8.09 3.09 -11.95
CA SER A 221 9.35 2.45 -12.34
C SER A 221 10.11 1.94 -11.10
N PRO A 222 10.42 0.64 -11.02
CA PRO A 222 11.12 0.08 -9.87
C PRO A 222 12.60 0.47 -9.77
N GLU A 223 13.17 1.15 -10.77
CA GLU A 223 14.60 1.51 -10.78
C GLU A 223 14.84 3.02 -10.80
N ASN A 224 13.77 3.82 -10.85
CA ASN A 224 13.90 5.24 -11.14
C ASN A 224 12.86 6.12 -10.46
N ASP A 225 11.71 5.58 -10.06
CA ASP A 225 10.67 6.38 -9.43
C ASP A 225 10.81 6.44 -7.91
N GLU A 226 10.25 7.52 -7.38
CA GLU A 226 9.93 7.65 -5.97
C GLU A 226 8.48 7.21 -5.75
N LEU A 227 8.18 6.65 -4.59
CA LEU A 227 6.81 6.28 -4.24
C LEU A 227 6.49 6.47 -2.76
N TYR A 228 5.22 6.36 -2.42
CA TYR A 228 4.69 6.25 -1.07
C TYR A 228 4.19 4.82 -0.85
N ILE A 229 4.56 4.24 0.28
CA ILE A 229 3.98 2.98 0.79
C ILE A 229 2.91 3.37 1.80
N VAL A 230 1.72 2.80 1.64
CA VAL A 230 0.58 3.06 2.52
C VAL A 230 0.06 1.76 3.09
N PHE A 231 -0.02 1.69 4.41
CA PHE A 231 -0.75 0.63 5.10
C PHE A 231 -2.15 1.14 5.43
N VAL A 232 -3.15 0.33 5.10
CA VAL A 232 -4.56 0.67 5.32
C VAL A 232 -5.18 -0.37 6.23
N ALA A 233 -5.67 0.07 7.38
CA ALA A 233 -6.50 -0.74 8.26
C ALA A 233 -7.96 -0.35 8.06
N TYR A 234 -8.76 -1.29 7.59
CA TYR A 234 -10.18 -1.08 7.41
C TYR A 234 -11.00 -1.64 8.56
N ASP A 235 -11.96 -0.85 9.02
CA ASP A 235 -12.97 -1.26 10.00
C ASP A 235 -14.39 -1.05 9.46
N ASN A 236 -15.33 -1.83 9.97
CA ASN A 236 -16.74 -1.63 9.69
C ASN A 236 -17.31 -0.57 10.64
N ALA A 237 -17.85 0.53 10.11
CA ALA A 237 -18.35 1.66 10.88
C ALA A 237 -19.73 1.42 11.56
N ASN A 238 -20.14 0.17 11.74
CA ASN A 238 -21.46 -0.25 12.22
C ASN A 238 -21.41 -1.01 13.56
N ARG A 239 -20.39 -0.75 14.38
CA ARG A 239 -20.11 -1.52 15.59
C ARG A 239 -21.19 -1.32 16.66
N ARG A 240 -21.74 -2.44 17.13
CA ARG A 240 -22.82 -2.47 18.13
C ARG A 240 -22.28 -2.27 19.53
N ILE A 241 -22.97 -1.48 20.35
CA ILE A 241 -22.65 -1.29 21.77
C ILE A 241 -22.52 -2.66 22.44
N GLY A 242 -21.37 -2.89 23.08
CA GLY A 242 -20.99 -4.17 23.69
C GLY A 242 -20.05 -5.04 22.85
N SER A 243 -19.77 -4.68 21.59
CA SER A 243 -18.72 -5.34 20.79
C SER A 243 -17.34 -5.13 21.42
N LEU A 244 -16.55 -6.21 21.50
CA LEU A 244 -15.16 -6.15 21.95
C LEU A 244 -14.28 -5.42 20.94
N PRO A 245 -13.29 -4.61 21.37
CA PRO A 245 -12.37 -3.97 20.46
C PRO A 245 -11.54 -5.02 19.70
N ASN A 246 -11.32 -4.78 18.41
CA ASN A 246 -10.37 -5.55 17.61
C ASN A 246 -9.11 -4.72 17.38
N THR A 247 -7.97 -5.38 17.22
CA THR A 247 -6.71 -4.69 16.93
C THR A 247 -5.97 -5.27 15.74
N ILE A 248 -5.17 -4.41 15.11
CA ILE A 248 -4.03 -4.80 14.27
C ILE A 248 -2.78 -4.24 14.94
N ASP A 249 -1.82 -5.13 15.19
CA ASP A 249 -0.49 -4.81 15.69
C ASP A 249 0.49 -4.89 14.53
N ILE A 250 1.24 -3.83 14.24
CA ILE A 250 2.37 -3.85 13.30
C ILE A 250 3.66 -3.74 14.11
N LYS A 251 4.40 -4.84 14.17
CA LYS A 251 5.62 -4.93 14.97
C LYS A 251 6.81 -4.26 14.30
N SER A 252 6.94 -4.40 12.99
CA SER A 252 8.05 -3.81 12.23
C SER A 252 7.66 -3.62 10.76
N ILE A 253 8.27 -2.61 10.14
CA ILE A 253 8.26 -2.36 8.70
C ILE A 253 9.71 -2.14 8.27
N TRP A 254 10.10 -2.73 7.15
CA TRP A 254 11.39 -2.54 6.52
C TRP A 254 11.19 -2.16 5.07
N THR A 255 11.79 -1.05 4.66
CA THR A 255 11.61 -0.46 3.34
C THR A 255 12.97 -0.20 2.67
N PRO A 256 12.97 0.07 1.35
CA PRO A 256 14.08 0.77 0.73
C PRO A 256 14.29 2.15 1.40
N SER A 257 15.42 2.79 1.10
CA SER A 257 15.78 4.08 1.70
C SER A 257 14.78 5.17 1.35
N TYR A 258 14.63 6.14 2.26
CA TYR A 258 13.85 7.33 1.94
C TYR A 258 14.60 8.23 0.97
N TYR A 259 13.82 8.90 0.15
CA TYR A 259 14.30 9.98 -0.67
C TYR A 259 14.94 11.09 0.17
N GLY A 260 16.12 11.54 -0.26
CA GLY A 260 16.86 12.62 0.41
C GLY A 260 17.63 12.20 1.67
N VAL A 261 17.58 10.93 2.10
CA VAL A 261 18.34 10.46 3.30
C VAL A 261 19.83 10.24 3.03
N ASP A 262 20.26 10.35 1.77
CA ASP A 262 21.64 10.69 1.43
C ASP A 262 21.64 11.49 0.14
N HIS A 263 21.95 12.79 0.20
CA HIS A 263 22.83 13.50 -0.73
C HIS A 263 23.05 14.95 -0.28
N ASN A 264 24.27 15.21 0.21
CA ASN A 264 24.99 16.48 0.09
C ASN A 264 25.35 16.81 -1.38
N ASN A 265 24.57 16.34 -2.34
CA ASN A 265 24.78 16.55 -3.78
C ASN A 265 23.49 17.11 -4.39
N GLU A 266 23.12 18.32 -3.96
CA GLU A 266 22.34 19.23 -4.81
C GLU A 266 23.19 19.79 -5.98
N ALA A 267 24.45 19.38 -6.10
CA ALA A 267 25.33 19.77 -7.18
C ALA A 267 25.16 18.81 -8.38
N ASN A 268 24.40 19.27 -9.37
CA ASN A 268 24.46 18.84 -10.77
C ASN A 268 23.86 17.44 -11.06
N ILE A 269 22.52 17.34 -11.10
CA ILE A 269 21.86 16.18 -11.73
C ILE A 269 22.05 16.34 -13.24
N GLU A 270 23.02 15.61 -13.80
CA GLU A 270 23.13 15.49 -15.26
C GLU A 270 21.85 14.80 -15.78
N PRO A 271 21.23 15.34 -16.85
CA PRO A 271 20.00 14.77 -17.37
C PRO A 271 20.30 13.41 -17.99
N GLU A 272 19.59 12.39 -17.52
CA GLU A 272 19.81 11.00 -17.91
C GLU A 272 18.53 10.43 -18.53
N ILE A 273 18.69 9.59 -19.54
CA ILE A 273 17.61 8.77 -20.08
C ILE A 273 17.96 7.29 -19.86
N ARG A 274 17.05 6.57 -19.22
CA ARG A 274 17.18 5.13 -18.98
C ARG A 274 16.11 4.41 -19.78
N LEU A 275 16.57 3.52 -20.65
CA LEU A 275 15.70 2.60 -21.36
C LEU A 275 15.60 1.34 -20.49
N GLU A 276 14.37 0.95 -20.16
CA GLU A 276 14.07 -0.27 -19.41
C GLU A 276 13.39 -1.27 -20.38
N PRO A 277 14.14 -2.15 -21.05
CA PRO A 277 13.58 -3.00 -22.10
C PRO A 277 12.61 -4.05 -21.56
N ARG A 278 12.76 -4.44 -20.29
CA ARG A 278 11.93 -5.47 -19.64
C ARG A 278 10.51 -5.01 -19.35
N THR A 279 10.34 -3.70 -19.20
CA THR A 279 9.08 -3.01 -18.91
C THR A 279 8.60 -2.19 -20.11
N GLU A 280 9.36 -2.18 -21.22
CA GLU A 280 9.13 -1.34 -22.40
C GLU A 280 8.97 0.13 -22.04
N ARG A 281 9.91 0.66 -21.25
CA ARG A 281 9.84 2.02 -20.69
C ARG A 281 11.06 2.86 -21.00
N VAL A 282 10.81 4.15 -20.93
CA VAL A 282 11.83 5.18 -20.90
C VAL A 282 11.61 6.01 -19.66
N THR A 283 12.62 6.06 -18.79
CA THR A 283 12.61 6.97 -17.65
C THR A 283 13.58 8.10 -17.89
N VAL A 284 13.11 9.32 -17.67
CA VAL A 284 13.88 10.54 -17.85
C VAL A 284 14.13 11.15 -16.49
N LEU A 285 15.40 11.30 -16.16
CA LEU A 285 15.89 11.89 -14.93
C LEU A 285 16.41 13.29 -15.22
N GLY A 286 16.04 14.25 -14.39
CA GLY A 286 16.48 15.63 -14.57
C GLY A 286 16.01 16.54 -13.45
N LYS A 287 16.19 17.85 -13.67
CA LYS A 287 15.83 18.88 -12.72
C LYS A 287 14.38 19.30 -12.94
N ILE A 288 13.63 19.40 -11.84
CA ILE A 288 12.22 19.82 -11.84
C ILE A 288 12.09 21.22 -12.45
N GLY A 289 11.11 21.39 -13.34
CA GLY A 289 10.80 22.63 -14.04
C GLY A 289 11.63 22.88 -15.31
N GLU A 290 12.66 22.07 -15.56
CA GLU A 290 13.44 22.14 -16.79
C GLU A 290 12.74 21.38 -17.94
N THR A 291 12.96 21.86 -19.16
CA THR A 291 12.44 21.23 -20.36
C THR A 291 13.50 20.39 -21.05
N TYR A 292 13.14 19.17 -21.42
CA TYR A 292 14.01 18.27 -22.14
C TYR A 292 13.38 17.89 -23.48
N GLU A 293 14.25 17.64 -24.46
CA GLU A 293 13.89 17.10 -25.75
C GLU A 293 14.45 15.68 -25.85
N LEU A 294 13.56 14.70 -26.03
CA LEU A 294 13.99 13.39 -26.48
C LEU A 294 14.20 13.44 -28.00
N GLN A 295 15.44 13.19 -28.41
CA GLN A 295 15.80 13.13 -29.82
C GLN A 295 16.03 11.68 -30.25
N LYS A 296 15.55 11.35 -31.45
CA LYS A 296 15.72 10.05 -32.09
C LYS A 296 16.64 10.15 -33.30
N SER A 297 17.40 9.10 -33.55
CA SER A 297 18.23 8.96 -34.75
C SER A 297 18.25 7.51 -35.23
N LEU A 298 18.29 7.31 -36.55
CA LEU A 298 18.46 5.99 -37.16
C LEU A 298 19.93 5.68 -37.48
N ASP A 299 20.76 6.72 -37.59
CA ASP A 299 22.12 6.65 -38.14
C ASP A 299 23.18 7.35 -37.26
N LEU A 300 22.78 7.91 -36.12
CA LEU A 300 23.57 8.78 -35.22
C LEU A 300 24.01 10.12 -35.83
N GLU A 301 23.72 10.38 -37.11
CA GLU A 301 24.09 11.62 -37.81
C GLU A 301 22.96 12.64 -37.76
N ARG A 302 21.73 12.20 -38.02
CA ARG A 302 20.54 13.07 -38.03
C ARG A 302 19.68 12.80 -36.82
N TRP A 303 19.46 13.85 -36.04
CA TRP A 303 18.68 13.80 -34.81
C TRP A 303 17.42 14.62 -34.96
N GLU A 304 16.27 13.96 -34.82
CA GLU A 304 14.96 14.59 -34.86
C GLU A 304 14.40 14.66 -33.45
N VAL A 305 13.76 15.79 -33.12
CA VAL A 305 13.04 15.90 -31.85
C VAL A 305 11.81 15.01 -31.96
N SER A 306 11.78 13.95 -31.16
CA SER A 306 10.60 13.08 -31.02
C SER A 306 9.59 13.76 -30.12
N HIS A 307 10.02 14.16 -28.92
CA HIS A 307 9.16 14.71 -27.89
C HIS A 307 9.87 15.81 -27.10
N SER A 308 9.09 16.74 -26.57
CA SER A 308 9.55 17.75 -25.61
C SER A 308 8.62 17.78 -24.41
N PHE A 309 9.19 17.75 -23.22
CA PHE A 309 8.42 17.70 -21.97
C PHE A 309 9.17 18.45 -20.87
N THR A 310 8.39 19.06 -19.97
CA THR A 310 8.89 19.75 -18.78
C THR A 310 8.70 18.85 -17.59
N LEU A 311 9.79 18.52 -16.89
CA LEU A 311 9.73 17.62 -15.75
C LEU A 311 8.99 18.27 -14.58
N LYS A 312 7.89 17.64 -14.15
CA LYS A 312 7.15 18.00 -12.93
C LYS A 312 7.74 17.33 -11.69
N THR A 313 8.42 16.21 -11.88
CA THR A 313 9.12 15.43 -10.85
C THR A 313 10.56 15.15 -11.30
N ARG A 314 11.46 14.72 -10.40
CA ARG A 314 12.87 14.45 -10.78
C ARG A 314 13.02 13.28 -11.76
N SER A 315 12.08 12.35 -11.74
CA SER A 315 11.93 11.24 -12.66
C SER A 315 10.55 11.32 -13.29
N GLU A 316 10.45 11.16 -14.60
CA GLU A 316 9.21 10.86 -15.29
C GLU A 316 9.40 9.64 -16.18
N THR A 317 8.49 8.68 -16.08
CA THR A 317 8.51 7.43 -16.83
C THR A 317 7.39 7.43 -17.86
N TYR A 318 7.74 7.02 -19.07
CA TYR A 318 6.88 7.01 -20.23
C TYR A 318 6.95 5.64 -20.92
N PRO A 319 5.88 5.20 -21.61
CA PRO A 319 5.94 4.02 -22.47
C PRO A 319 6.98 4.20 -23.57
N LEU A 320 7.73 3.15 -23.88
CA LEU A 320 8.66 3.18 -25.02
C LEU A 320 7.94 3.40 -26.34
N SER A 321 6.71 2.90 -26.47
CA SER A 321 5.82 3.12 -27.62
C SER A 321 5.52 4.60 -27.86
N TYR A 322 5.49 5.42 -26.80
CA TYR A 322 5.28 6.87 -26.93
C TYR A 322 6.37 7.53 -27.80
N PHE A 323 7.58 6.94 -27.84
CA PHE A 323 8.70 7.47 -28.59
C PHE A 323 9.05 6.67 -29.85
N GLN A 324 8.40 5.52 -30.06
CA GLN A 324 8.63 4.63 -31.20
C GLN A 324 7.44 4.66 -32.15
N GLU A 325 7.61 5.29 -33.31
CA GLU A 325 6.57 5.33 -34.36
C GLU A 325 6.47 4.03 -35.17
N ASP A 326 7.54 3.21 -35.22
CA ASP A 326 7.56 1.96 -36.01
C ASP A 326 8.52 0.91 -35.41
N SER A 327 8.00 -0.25 -35.04
CA SER A 327 8.69 -1.32 -34.28
C SER A 327 9.78 -2.10 -35.02
N LYS A 328 10.20 -1.67 -36.23
CA LYS A 328 10.99 -2.51 -37.15
C LYS A 328 12.43 -2.07 -37.42
N ARG A 329 12.90 -0.96 -36.85
CA ARG A 329 14.30 -0.52 -37.04
C ARG A 329 14.93 -0.14 -35.71
N THR A 330 16.21 -0.46 -35.56
CA THR A 330 17.03 0.02 -34.44
C THR A 330 17.04 1.54 -34.44
N GLN A 331 16.67 2.15 -33.31
CA GLN A 331 16.65 3.60 -33.11
C GLN A 331 17.58 3.94 -31.94
N PHE A 332 18.30 5.04 -32.08
CA PHE A 332 19.11 5.63 -31.01
C PHE A 332 18.35 6.78 -30.38
N PHE A 333 18.43 6.88 -29.07
CA PHE A 333 17.79 7.92 -28.28
C PHE A 333 18.86 8.73 -27.56
N ARG A 334 18.68 10.06 -27.51
CA ARG A 334 19.44 10.93 -26.62
C ARG A 334 18.54 11.99 -26.03
N LEU A 335 18.85 12.39 -24.80
CA LEU A 335 18.18 13.48 -24.14
C LEU A 335 18.97 14.77 -24.36
N LYS A 336 18.28 15.84 -24.74
CA LYS A 336 18.86 17.18 -24.88
C LYS A 336 18.14 18.13 -23.94
N HIS A 337 18.89 18.76 -23.03
CA HIS A 337 18.38 19.84 -22.20
C HIS A 337 18.10 21.08 -23.04
N LYS A 338 16.92 21.67 -22.84
CA LYS A 338 16.51 22.93 -23.45
C LYS A 338 16.53 23.99 -22.33
N PRO A 339 17.56 24.86 -22.29
CA PRO A 339 17.71 25.86 -21.24
C PRO A 339 16.63 26.94 -21.30
#